data_AF-A0A0D2MKT5-F1
#
_entry.id   AF-A0A0D2MKT5-F1
#
_cell.length_a   1.000
_cell.length_b   1.000
_cell.length_c   1.000
_cell.angle_alpha   90.00
_cell.angle_beta   90.00
_cell.angle_gamma   90.00
#
_symmetry.space_group_name_H-M   'P 1'
#
loop_
_entity.id
_entity.type
_entity.pdbx_description
1 polymer ?
#
loop_
_entity_poly.entity_id
_entity_poly.type
_entity_poly.pdbx_seq_one_letter_code
_entity_poly.pdbx_strand_id
1 'polypeptide(L)'
;MGARLGLAVLLLLYGFVSVAIAASAPVIFNITIPKSASGFEEEDAYICTTLPLPAQPMKLVGVEPIAKQEIVHHILLFGCSVPHVEPKDGNQPVWDCKRARTCGSFEETILYGWGRNAPKLELPKGVGFSVGGSSSIRYIVAQLHYLSPKPKGDSSGVSLSLQKDPVPYSAGMLSYASWFSIPPRKKEHLVINRCCYRGFQPLSTFAVRVHTHGMGRSVFMVRQRVNATLAPKNALDVIAKGDPLAPQGFNPVKRSVIYPGDPLTVTCAFESTNVTHWVSAGPSHDHEMCNMYLMVYSAIPHIEMCNDGEGMVADTQPGSMPHSALVTPDPFPGWRPPKPSDKVKAASGAQVGTLDTLVFVRRGGPSVEVGQ
;
A
#
# COMPACT_ATOMS: atom_id res chain seq x y z
N MET A 1 38.25 -62.11 29.71
CA MET A 1 37.51 -60.86 29.99
C MET A 1 37.65 -59.93 28.79
N GLY A 2 36.54 -59.51 28.17
CA GLY A 2 36.54 -58.55 27.06
C GLY A 2 35.40 -58.73 26.07
N ALA A 3 34.15 -58.54 26.50
CA ALA A 3 33.01 -58.44 25.59
C ALA A 3 32.98 -57.01 24.99
N ARG A 4 33.14 -56.88 23.67
CA ARG A 4 32.91 -55.62 22.96
C ARG A 4 31.43 -55.52 22.59
N LEU A 5 30.71 -54.66 23.29
CA LEU A 5 29.34 -54.27 22.95
C LEU A 5 29.39 -53.29 21.76
N GLY A 6 28.93 -53.72 20.58
CA GLY A 6 28.75 -52.84 19.43
C GLY A 6 27.41 -52.10 19.54
N LEU A 7 27.45 -50.79 19.74
CA LEU A 7 26.26 -49.94 19.77
C LEU A 7 25.89 -49.56 18.32
N ALA A 8 24.85 -50.17 17.75
CA ALA A 8 24.32 -49.78 16.45
C ALA A 8 23.42 -48.54 16.62
N VAL A 9 23.89 -47.39 16.13
CA VAL A 9 23.11 -46.14 16.10
C VAL A 9 22.19 -46.17 14.88
N LEU A 10 20.89 -46.38 15.10
CA LEU A 10 19.87 -46.28 14.06
C LEU A 10 19.58 -44.79 13.78
N LEU A 11 20.13 -44.25 12.69
CA LEU A 11 19.80 -42.92 12.20
C LEU A 11 18.43 -42.95 11.50
N LEU A 12 17.37 -42.58 12.22
CA LEU A 12 16.05 -42.33 11.63
C LEU A 12 16.11 -41.05 10.79
N LEU A 13 16.27 -41.21 9.48
CA LEU A 13 16.09 -40.15 8.50
C LEU A 13 14.60 -39.78 8.44
N TYR A 14 14.18 -38.81 9.26
CA TYR A 14 12.90 -38.13 9.06
C TYR A 14 12.99 -37.29 7.78
N GLY A 15 12.55 -37.88 6.67
CA GLY A 15 12.29 -37.12 5.44
C GLY A 15 11.17 -36.13 5.71
N PHE A 16 11.52 -34.84 5.84
CA PHE A 16 10.54 -33.77 5.80
C PHE A 16 9.98 -33.71 4.37
N VAL A 17 8.85 -34.37 4.13
CA VAL A 17 8.04 -34.13 2.94
C VAL A 17 7.43 -32.74 3.12
N SER A 18 8.04 -31.71 2.54
CA SER A 18 7.41 -30.40 2.40
C SER A 18 6.26 -30.54 1.40
N VAL A 19 5.07 -30.83 1.91
CA VAL A 19 3.83 -30.69 1.13
C VAL A 19 3.68 -29.19 0.85
N ALA A 20 3.95 -28.78 -0.38
CA ALA A 20 3.61 -27.44 -0.83
C ALA A 20 2.08 -27.37 -0.90
N ILE A 21 1.46 -26.86 0.17
CA ILE A 21 0.03 -26.53 0.14
C ILE A 21 -0.11 -25.39 -0.88
N ALA A 22 -0.67 -25.70 -2.05
CA ALA A 22 -0.99 -24.68 -3.03
C ALA A 22 -2.02 -23.72 -2.41
N ALA A 23 -1.73 -22.43 -2.44
CA ALA A 23 -2.70 -21.42 -2.02
C ALA A 23 -4.00 -21.59 -2.82
N SER A 24 -5.14 -21.46 -2.15
CA SER A 24 -6.44 -21.49 -2.80
C SER A 24 -6.54 -20.41 -3.87
N ALA A 25 -7.41 -20.58 -4.86
CA ALA A 25 -7.63 -19.53 -5.85
C ALA A 25 -8.25 -18.29 -5.16
N PRO A 26 -7.85 -17.07 -5.57
CA PRO A 26 -8.50 -15.84 -5.09
C PRO A 26 -10.00 -15.84 -5.41
N VAL A 27 -10.80 -15.31 -4.48
CA VAL A 27 -12.23 -15.06 -4.68
C VAL A 27 -12.39 -13.69 -5.32
N ILE A 28 -13.22 -13.60 -6.37
CA ILE A 28 -13.45 -12.35 -7.09
C ILE A 28 -14.66 -11.61 -6.51
N PHE A 29 -14.50 -10.31 -6.25
CA PHE A 29 -15.57 -9.40 -5.86
C PHE A 29 -15.62 -8.22 -6.82
N ASN A 30 -16.79 -7.94 -7.40
CA ASN A 30 -16.96 -6.81 -8.30
C ASN A 30 -17.55 -5.61 -7.54
N ILE A 31 -16.94 -4.45 -7.73
CA ILE A 31 -17.48 -3.16 -7.29
C ILE A 31 -17.68 -2.31 -8.55
N THR A 32 -18.94 -2.16 -8.95
CA THR A 32 -19.33 -1.58 -10.24
C THR A 32 -20.54 -0.69 -10.04
N ILE A 33 -20.60 0.41 -10.78
CA ILE A 33 -21.83 1.20 -10.80
C ILE A 33 -22.97 0.33 -11.35
N PRO A 34 -24.08 0.13 -10.61
CA PRO A 34 -25.26 -0.57 -11.10
C PRO A 34 -25.78 0.04 -12.41
N LYS A 35 -26.17 -0.81 -13.36
CA LYS A 35 -26.72 -0.37 -14.67
C LYS A 35 -27.96 0.52 -14.54
N SER A 36 -28.74 0.31 -13.47
CA SER A 36 -29.94 1.07 -13.14
C SER A 36 -29.67 2.44 -12.52
N ALA A 37 -28.41 2.77 -12.21
CA ALA A 37 -28.06 4.07 -11.65
C ALA A 37 -28.31 5.19 -12.68
N SER A 38 -29.10 6.17 -12.27
CA SER A 38 -29.52 7.36 -13.04
C SER A 38 -29.38 8.63 -12.19
N GLY A 39 -29.54 9.81 -12.78
CA GLY A 39 -29.37 11.09 -12.05
C GLY A 39 -27.93 11.60 -12.06
N PHE A 40 -27.13 11.17 -13.03
CA PHE A 40 -25.73 11.55 -13.22
C PHE A 40 -25.51 12.06 -14.66
N GLU A 41 -26.38 12.97 -15.10
CA GLU A 41 -26.38 13.53 -16.45
C GLU A 41 -25.46 14.75 -16.60
N GLU A 42 -24.77 15.16 -15.53
CA GLU A 42 -23.81 16.26 -15.55
C GLU A 42 -22.45 15.85 -16.14
N GLU A 43 -21.75 16.80 -16.76
CA GLU A 43 -20.34 16.67 -17.13
C GLU A 43 -19.44 16.76 -15.89
N ASP A 44 -18.24 16.18 -15.97
CA ASP A 44 -17.27 16.18 -14.85
C ASP A 44 -17.88 15.61 -13.55
N ALA A 45 -18.56 14.46 -13.68
CA ALA A 45 -19.27 13.79 -12.60
C ALA A 45 -18.37 12.80 -11.85
N TYR A 46 -18.45 12.81 -10.52
CA TYR A 46 -17.76 11.86 -9.64
C TYR A 46 -18.80 10.97 -8.98
N ILE A 47 -18.89 9.72 -9.44
CA ILE A 47 -19.89 8.77 -8.99
C ILE A 47 -19.22 7.74 -8.10
N CYS A 48 -19.74 7.58 -6.88
CA CYS A 48 -19.20 6.62 -5.92
C CYS A 48 -20.13 5.44 -5.69
N THR A 49 -19.54 4.31 -5.32
CA THR A 49 -20.25 3.14 -4.84
C THR A 49 -19.47 2.40 -3.76
N THR A 50 -20.16 1.57 -2.97
CA THR A 50 -19.59 0.87 -1.81
C THR A 50 -19.73 -0.63 -1.94
N LEU A 51 -18.65 -1.37 -1.66
CA LEU A 51 -18.63 -2.81 -1.48
C LEU A 51 -18.32 -3.14 -0.01
N PRO A 52 -19.21 -3.86 0.71
CA PRO A 52 -18.90 -4.41 2.02
C PRO A 52 -17.97 -5.62 1.86
N LEU A 53 -16.91 -5.68 2.66
CA LEU A 53 -15.99 -6.82 2.65
C LEU A 53 -16.49 -7.95 3.55
N PRO A 54 -16.05 -9.20 3.33
CA PRO A 54 -16.40 -10.32 4.19
C PRO A 54 -16.05 -10.09 5.67
N ALA A 55 -16.85 -10.65 6.57
CA ALA A 55 -16.62 -10.63 8.01
C ALA A 55 -15.40 -11.47 8.45
N GLN A 56 -14.82 -12.24 7.55
CA GLN A 56 -13.58 -12.99 7.78
C GLN A 56 -12.37 -12.21 7.23
N PRO A 57 -11.17 -12.34 7.83
CA PRO A 57 -9.96 -11.71 7.30
C PRO A 57 -9.63 -12.22 5.90
N MET A 58 -9.29 -11.29 5.00
CA MET A 58 -8.91 -11.57 3.61
C MET A 58 -7.68 -10.73 3.24
N LYS A 59 -7.07 -11.06 2.08
CA LYS A 59 -5.97 -10.29 1.50
C LYS A 59 -6.33 -9.82 0.10
N LEU A 60 -6.35 -8.51 -0.13
CA LEU A 60 -6.46 -7.97 -1.49
C LEU A 60 -5.11 -8.15 -2.19
N VAL A 61 -5.10 -8.97 -3.24
CA VAL A 61 -3.88 -9.38 -3.98
C VAL A 61 -3.86 -8.90 -5.43
N GLY A 62 -4.96 -8.34 -5.93
CA GLY A 62 -5.02 -7.77 -7.27
C GLY A 62 -6.31 -7.00 -7.52
N VAL A 63 -6.24 -6.10 -8.50
CA VAL A 63 -7.35 -5.26 -8.95
C VAL A 63 -7.33 -5.18 -10.47
N GLU A 64 -8.46 -5.53 -11.10
CA GLU A 64 -8.63 -5.47 -12.54
C GLU A 64 -9.70 -4.43 -12.91
N PRO A 65 -9.40 -3.46 -13.77
CA PRO A 65 -10.38 -2.47 -14.21
C PRO A 65 -11.44 -3.10 -15.12
N ILE A 66 -12.71 -2.86 -14.81
CA ILE A 66 -13.85 -3.13 -15.68
C ILE A 66 -14.32 -1.79 -16.24
N ALA A 67 -13.50 -1.17 -17.09
CA ALA A 67 -13.79 0.15 -17.62
C ALA A 67 -13.08 0.37 -18.95
N LYS A 68 -13.59 1.33 -19.72
CA LYS A 68 -12.93 1.83 -20.93
C LYS A 68 -12.62 3.31 -20.76
N GLN A 69 -11.42 3.73 -21.17
CA GLN A 69 -11.00 5.12 -21.04
C GLN A 69 -11.92 6.11 -21.79
N GLU A 70 -12.58 5.66 -22.86
CA GLU A 70 -13.55 6.46 -23.61
C GLU A 70 -14.82 6.80 -22.81
N ILE A 71 -15.09 6.08 -21.72
CA ILE A 71 -16.27 6.27 -20.86
C ILE A 71 -15.86 6.85 -19.50
N VAL A 72 -14.88 6.21 -18.84
CA VAL A 72 -14.43 6.59 -17.50
C VAL A 72 -13.04 7.20 -17.61
N HIS A 73 -12.89 8.41 -17.10
CA HIS A 73 -11.62 9.12 -17.13
C HIS A 73 -10.60 8.54 -16.15
N HIS A 74 -11.04 8.23 -14.92
CA HIS A 74 -10.25 7.49 -13.94
C HIS A 74 -11.13 6.83 -12.86
N ILE A 75 -10.55 5.88 -12.12
CA ILE A 75 -11.16 5.17 -10.98
C ILE A 75 -10.18 5.22 -9.79
N LEU A 76 -10.68 5.49 -8.59
CA LEU A 76 -9.94 5.38 -7.34
C LEU A 76 -10.66 4.41 -6.39
N LEU A 77 -9.90 3.62 -5.62
CA LEU A 77 -10.44 2.81 -4.54
C LEU A 77 -9.92 3.28 -3.19
N PHE A 78 -10.85 3.41 -2.25
CA PHE A 78 -10.57 3.79 -0.87
C PHE A 78 -10.98 2.67 0.08
N GLY A 79 -10.10 2.34 1.02
CA GLY A 79 -10.41 1.46 2.14
C GLY A 79 -10.96 2.28 3.30
N CYS A 80 -12.14 1.89 3.79
CA CYS A 80 -12.86 2.57 4.87
C CYS A 80 -13.22 1.59 6.00
N SER A 81 -13.23 2.08 7.23
CA SER A 81 -13.83 1.38 8.38
C SER A 81 -15.36 1.50 8.39
N VAL A 82 -15.86 2.66 7.96
CA VAL A 82 -17.26 3.02 7.73
C VAL A 82 -17.31 3.84 6.43
N PRO A 83 -18.17 3.49 5.45
CA PRO A 83 -18.30 4.25 4.19
C PRO A 83 -19.18 5.49 4.39
N HIS A 84 -19.15 6.43 3.45
CA HIS A 84 -20.09 7.56 3.49
C HIS A 84 -21.55 7.10 3.32
N VAL A 85 -21.78 6.14 2.42
CA VAL A 85 -23.08 5.49 2.22
C VAL A 85 -22.93 3.98 2.41
N GLU A 86 -23.63 3.44 3.40
CA GLU A 86 -23.67 2.01 3.66
C GLU A 86 -24.57 1.26 2.66
N PRO A 87 -24.15 0.07 2.20
CA PRO A 87 -25.01 -0.83 1.43
C PRO A 87 -26.26 -1.26 2.21
N LYS A 88 -27.40 -1.35 1.52
CA LYS A 88 -28.67 -1.86 2.05
C LYS A 88 -29.14 -3.04 1.22
N ASP A 89 -29.66 -4.08 1.88
CA ASP A 89 -30.24 -5.28 1.25
C ASP A 89 -29.31 -5.96 0.22
N GLY A 90 -27.99 -5.90 0.46
CA GLY A 90 -26.98 -6.48 -0.44
C GLY A 90 -26.69 -5.68 -1.72
N ASN A 91 -27.37 -4.54 -1.92
CA ASN A 91 -27.18 -3.68 -3.08
C ASN A 91 -26.06 -2.65 -2.86
N GLN A 92 -25.23 -2.44 -3.88
CA GLN A 92 -24.22 -1.39 -3.88
C GLN A 92 -24.90 -0.02 -4.05
N PRO A 93 -24.78 0.89 -3.08
CA PRO A 93 -25.37 2.21 -3.17
C PRO A 93 -24.63 3.05 -4.20
N VAL A 94 -25.28 4.08 -4.74
CA VAL A 94 -24.65 5.02 -5.67
C VAL A 94 -24.99 6.43 -5.25
N TRP A 95 -24.00 7.32 -5.28
CA TRP A 95 -24.20 8.74 -5.01
C TRP A 95 -23.20 9.60 -5.77
N ASP A 96 -23.51 10.88 -5.91
CA ASP A 96 -22.56 11.89 -6.38
C ASP A 96 -21.60 12.22 -5.24
N CYS A 97 -20.34 11.92 -5.45
CA CYS A 97 -19.26 12.15 -4.51
C CYS A 97 -18.28 13.25 -4.94
N LYS A 98 -18.67 14.13 -5.86
CA LYS A 98 -17.88 15.31 -6.24
C LYS A 98 -17.65 16.25 -5.05
N ARG A 99 -18.66 16.38 -4.19
CA ARG A 99 -18.64 17.23 -2.98
C ARG A 99 -18.93 16.47 -1.69
N ALA A 100 -19.10 15.15 -1.79
CA ALA A 100 -19.33 14.28 -0.65
C ALA A 100 -18.06 13.48 -0.34
N ARG A 101 -18.01 12.93 0.88
CA ARG A 101 -16.89 12.07 1.28
C ARG A 101 -17.03 10.70 0.64
N THR A 102 -15.90 10.02 0.52
CA THR A 102 -15.76 8.61 0.15
C THR A 102 -16.04 7.73 1.38
N CYS A 103 -15.27 7.94 2.45
CA CYS A 103 -15.45 7.31 3.75
C CYS A 103 -16.30 8.17 4.71
N GLY A 104 -16.91 7.53 5.72
CA GLY A 104 -17.68 8.21 6.76
C GLY A 104 -16.80 8.92 7.80
N SER A 105 -15.54 8.49 7.95
CA SER A 105 -14.52 9.14 8.77
C SER A 105 -13.57 9.98 7.92
N PHE A 106 -12.70 10.77 8.57
CA PHE A 106 -11.57 11.44 7.90
C PHE A 106 -10.42 10.48 7.55
N GLU A 107 -10.53 9.22 7.97
CA GLU A 107 -9.51 8.22 7.77
C GLU A 107 -9.85 7.40 6.53
N GLU A 108 -9.24 7.76 5.42
CA GLU A 108 -9.31 7.02 4.16
C GLU A 108 -7.92 6.50 3.78
N THR A 109 -7.87 5.33 3.17
CA THR A 109 -6.64 4.80 2.57
C THR A 109 -6.88 4.57 1.09
N ILE A 110 -6.15 5.26 0.23
CA ILE A 110 -6.14 4.92 -1.19
C ILE A 110 -5.46 3.57 -1.39
N LEU A 111 -6.19 2.62 -1.98
CA LEU A 111 -5.71 1.26 -2.23
C LEU A 111 -5.34 1.04 -3.70
N TYR A 112 -5.97 1.79 -4.59
CA TYR A 112 -5.80 1.64 -6.03
C TYR A 112 -6.17 2.92 -6.76
N GLY A 113 -5.58 3.10 -7.94
CA GLY A 113 -5.97 4.11 -8.91
C GLY A 113 -5.80 3.55 -10.32
N TRP A 114 -6.67 3.99 -11.23
CA TRP A 114 -6.65 3.63 -12.63
C TRP A 114 -7.03 4.83 -13.48
N GLY A 115 -6.37 4.99 -14.62
CA GLY A 115 -6.73 5.97 -15.64
C GLY A 115 -5.79 5.84 -16.83
N ARG A 116 -6.21 6.39 -17.97
CA ARG A 116 -5.51 6.29 -19.26
C ARG A 116 -5.16 4.84 -19.63
N ASN A 117 -6.11 3.92 -19.45
CA ASN A 117 -5.95 2.48 -19.70
C ASN A 117 -4.74 1.85 -19.00
N ALA A 118 -4.44 2.26 -17.77
CA ALA A 118 -3.43 1.59 -16.95
C ALA A 118 -3.73 0.08 -16.84
N PRO A 119 -2.70 -0.79 -16.84
CA PRO A 119 -2.90 -2.23 -16.72
C PRO A 119 -3.50 -2.60 -15.36
N LYS A 120 -4.01 -3.83 -15.26
CA LYS A 120 -4.42 -4.39 -13.96
C LYS A 120 -3.26 -4.35 -12.97
N LEU A 121 -3.60 -4.18 -11.69
CA LEU A 121 -2.64 -4.29 -10.60
C LEU A 121 -2.59 -5.72 -10.10
N GLU A 122 -1.41 -6.33 -10.15
CA GLU A 122 -1.09 -7.58 -9.46
C GLU A 122 -0.06 -7.29 -8.37
N LEU A 123 -0.37 -7.69 -7.13
CA LEU A 123 0.61 -7.57 -6.06
C LEU A 123 1.67 -8.68 -6.19
N PRO A 124 2.91 -8.46 -5.70
CA PRO A 124 3.93 -9.50 -5.70
C PRO A 124 3.43 -10.77 -4.99
N LYS A 125 3.92 -11.94 -5.44
CA LYS A 125 3.57 -13.22 -4.81
C LYS A 125 3.80 -13.18 -3.30
N GLY A 126 2.76 -13.49 -2.53
CA GLY A 126 2.80 -13.50 -1.07
C GLY A 126 2.65 -12.13 -0.41
N VAL A 127 2.21 -11.11 -1.16
CA VAL A 127 1.93 -9.76 -0.66
C VAL A 127 0.43 -9.47 -0.84
N GLY A 128 -0.20 -8.88 0.17
CA GLY A 128 -1.61 -8.46 0.06
C GLY A 128 -2.02 -7.44 1.13
N PHE A 129 -2.95 -6.54 0.81
CA PHE A 129 -3.52 -5.63 1.81
C PHE A 129 -4.48 -6.39 2.72
N SER A 130 -4.36 -6.20 4.04
CA SER A 130 -5.26 -6.81 5.03
C SER A 130 -6.63 -6.14 4.99
N VAL A 131 -7.67 -6.88 4.61
CA VAL A 131 -9.04 -6.36 4.46
C VAL A 131 -10.06 -7.32 5.08
N GLY A 132 -11.25 -6.82 5.44
CA GLY A 132 -12.28 -7.61 6.10
C GLY A 132 -11.89 -8.06 7.51
N GLY A 133 -12.76 -8.84 8.16
CA GLY A 133 -12.53 -9.30 9.54
C GLY A 133 -12.30 -8.18 10.53
N SER A 134 -11.24 -8.31 11.34
CA SER A 134 -10.81 -7.30 12.31
C SER A 134 -9.89 -6.23 11.71
N SER A 135 -9.72 -6.18 10.37
CA SER A 135 -9.04 -5.07 9.72
C SER A 135 -9.90 -3.80 9.82
N SER A 136 -9.24 -2.66 9.92
CA SER A 136 -9.87 -1.34 9.80
C SER A 136 -10.34 -1.02 8.37
N ILE A 137 -10.01 -1.84 7.36
CA ILE A 137 -10.62 -1.78 6.02
C ILE A 137 -11.76 -2.80 5.95
N ARG A 138 -12.97 -2.37 6.27
CA ARG A 138 -14.19 -3.19 6.24
C ARG A 138 -15.05 -2.95 5.00
N TYR A 139 -14.84 -1.82 4.35
CA TYR A 139 -15.52 -1.43 3.12
C TYR A 139 -14.50 -0.93 2.11
N ILE A 140 -14.80 -1.18 0.84
CA ILE A 140 -14.12 -0.55 -0.28
C ILE A 140 -15.10 0.42 -0.92
N VAL A 141 -14.70 1.67 -1.09
CA VAL A 141 -15.45 2.68 -1.84
C VAL A 141 -14.73 2.91 -3.16
N ALA A 142 -15.43 2.72 -4.28
CA ALA A 142 -14.94 3.07 -5.60
C ALA A 142 -15.48 4.45 -5.99
N GLN A 143 -14.60 5.35 -6.41
CA GLN A 143 -14.93 6.63 -7.01
C GLN A 143 -14.57 6.58 -8.50
N LEU A 144 -15.57 6.81 -9.35
CA LEU A 144 -15.42 6.84 -10.80
C LEU A 144 -15.64 8.26 -11.29
N HIS A 145 -14.67 8.80 -12.03
CA HIS A 145 -14.77 10.11 -12.65
C HIS A 145 -15.12 9.97 -14.13
N TYR A 146 -16.23 10.59 -14.54
CA TYR A 146 -16.68 10.70 -15.92
C TYR A 146 -16.55 12.16 -16.38
N LEU A 147 -15.82 12.39 -17.48
CA LEU A 147 -15.73 13.74 -18.07
C LEU A 147 -17.03 14.11 -18.81
N SER A 148 -17.67 13.13 -19.45
CA SER A 148 -18.96 13.27 -20.10
C SER A 148 -20.06 12.58 -19.28
N PRO A 149 -21.35 12.91 -19.49
CA PRO A 149 -22.44 12.29 -18.75
C PRO A 149 -22.38 10.76 -18.84
N LYS A 150 -22.64 10.08 -17.71
CA LYS A 150 -22.56 8.62 -17.65
C LYS A 150 -23.52 7.99 -18.68
N PRO A 151 -23.04 7.11 -19.59
CA PRO A 151 -23.91 6.43 -20.53
C PRO A 151 -24.97 5.55 -19.83
N LYS A 152 -26.17 5.49 -20.41
CA LYS A 152 -27.22 4.55 -19.97
C LYS A 152 -26.71 3.12 -20.08
N GLY A 153 -26.89 2.32 -19.03
CA GLY A 153 -26.45 0.93 -19.00
C GLY A 153 -24.94 0.73 -18.79
N ASP A 154 -24.14 1.80 -18.69
CA ASP A 154 -22.77 1.68 -18.23
C ASP A 154 -22.73 1.07 -16.82
N SER A 155 -21.84 0.11 -16.63
CA SER A 155 -21.57 -0.58 -15.36
C SER A 155 -20.08 -0.65 -15.10
N SER A 156 -19.37 0.45 -15.35
CA SER A 156 -17.94 0.51 -15.14
C SER A 156 -17.59 0.37 -13.66
N GLY A 157 -16.39 -0.14 -13.37
CA GLY A 157 -15.91 -0.42 -12.03
C GLY A 157 -14.61 -1.21 -12.03
N VAL A 158 -14.45 -2.08 -11.03
CA VAL A 158 -13.29 -2.98 -10.92
C VAL A 158 -13.67 -4.36 -10.36
N SER A 159 -12.87 -5.36 -10.68
CA SER A 159 -12.84 -6.67 -10.02
C SER A 159 -11.69 -6.74 -9.02
N LEU A 160 -12.00 -7.11 -7.78
CA LEU A 160 -11.04 -7.32 -6.71
C LEU A 160 -10.73 -8.80 -6.57
N SER A 161 -9.45 -9.15 -6.51
CA SER A 161 -8.99 -10.51 -6.18
C SER A 161 -8.67 -10.60 -4.69
N LEU A 162 -9.49 -11.32 -3.93
CA LEU A 162 -9.32 -11.51 -2.48
C LEU A 162 -8.90 -12.94 -2.13
N GLN A 163 -7.73 -13.09 -1.53
CA GLN A 163 -7.21 -14.36 -1.02
C GLN A 163 -7.72 -14.62 0.40
N LYS A 164 -8.19 -15.84 0.68
CA LYS A 164 -8.56 -16.28 2.04
C LYS A 164 -7.34 -16.68 2.86
N ASP A 165 -6.40 -17.38 2.22
CA ASP A 165 -5.22 -17.89 2.89
C ASP A 165 -4.31 -16.74 3.37
N PRO A 166 -3.63 -16.91 4.51
CA PRO A 166 -2.59 -15.99 4.95
C PRO A 166 -1.52 -15.82 3.87
N VAL A 167 -1.06 -14.59 3.72
CA VAL A 167 0.10 -14.25 2.89
C VAL A 167 1.25 -13.85 3.81
N PRO A 168 2.50 -14.15 3.42
CA PRO A 168 3.67 -13.91 4.26
C PRO A 168 3.98 -12.43 4.52
N TYR A 169 3.51 -11.53 3.65
CA TYR A 169 3.77 -10.10 3.77
C TYR A 169 2.49 -9.30 3.63
N SER A 170 2.33 -8.33 4.52
CA SER A 170 1.27 -7.35 4.43
C SER A 170 1.71 -6.20 3.53
N ALA A 171 0.86 -5.86 2.57
CA ALA A 171 1.01 -4.65 1.78
C ALA A 171 0.67 -3.41 2.63
N GLY A 172 1.23 -2.29 2.22
CA GLY A 172 1.13 -1.00 2.87
C GLY A 172 1.34 0.14 1.87
N MET A 173 1.22 1.36 2.36
CA MET A 173 1.29 2.57 1.53
C MET A 173 2.04 3.68 2.26
N LEU A 174 3.00 4.31 1.58
CA LEU A 174 3.54 5.61 1.98
C LEU A 174 2.97 6.68 1.05
N SER A 175 2.13 7.55 1.59
CA SER A 175 1.46 8.62 0.86
C SER A 175 2.14 9.96 1.15
N TYR A 176 2.32 10.79 0.14
CA TYR A 176 2.85 12.14 0.25
C TYR A 176 1.90 13.08 -0.45
N ALA A 177 1.58 14.20 0.19
CA ALA A 177 0.80 15.30 -0.36
C ALA A 177 1.37 16.62 0.16
N SER A 178 1.21 17.71 -0.60
CA SER A 178 1.75 19.01 -0.21
C SER A 178 0.83 20.16 -0.52
N TRP A 179 0.82 21.15 0.38
CA TRP A 179 0.24 22.47 0.20
C TRP A 179 1.32 23.46 -0.25
N PHE A 180 1.12 24.09 -1.41
CA PHE A 180 2.11 24.97 -2.03
C PHE A 180 1.44 25.98 -2.97
N SER A 181 2.24 26.91 -3.49
CA SER A 181 1.85 27.80 -4.59
C SER A 181 2.96 27.88 -5.64
N ILE A 182 2.59 27.76 -6.90
CA ILE A 182 3.48 27.86 -8.05
C ILE A 182 3.39 29.28 -8.63
N PRO A 183 4.52 30.00 -8.74
CA PRO A 183 4.55 31.30 -9.40
C PRO A 183 4.35 31.18 -10.92
N PRO A 184 3.78 32.20 -11.60
CA PRO A 184 3.64 32.21 -13.05
C PRO A 184 5.00 32.32 -13.77
N ARG A 185 5.02 31.94 -15.05
CA ARG A 185 6.16 32.14 -15.98
C ARG A 185 7.48 31.50 -15.54
N LYS A 186 7.45 30.35 -14.85
CA LYS A 186 8.65 29.57 -14.53
C LYS A 186 8.81 28.37 -15.46
N LYS A 187 10.02 28.18 -15.98
CA LYS A 187 10.40 26.95 -16.70
C LYS A 187 10.44 25.74 -15.77
N GLU A 188 10.82 25.96 -14.51
CA GLU A 188 10.84 24.93 -13.48
C GLU A 188 10.49 25.55 -12.12
N HIS A 189 9.66 24.85 -11.37
CA HIS A 189 9.38 25.10 -9.97
C HIS A 189 9.32 23.77 -9.23
N LEU A 190 10.08 23.63 -8.15
CA LEU A 190 10.18 22.41 -7.37
C LEU A 190 9.40 22.55 -6.07
N VAL A 191 8.49 21.60 -5.83
CA VAL A 191 7.82 21.41 -4.54
C VAL A 191 8.45 20.22 -3.85
N ILE A 192 8.89 20.39 -2.60
CA ILE A 192 9.64 19.40 -1.84
C ILE A 192 8.89 19.06 -0.56
N ASN A 193 8.65 17.78 -0.32
CA ASN A 193 8.03 17.26 0.89
C ASN A 193 8.91 16.18 1.51
N ARG A 194 9.24 16.30 2.80
CA ARG A 194 10.20 15.43 3.47
C ARG A 194 9.71 14.95 4.82
N CYS A 195 9.56 13.64 4.98
CA CYS A 195 9.30 12.99 6.25
C CYS A 195 10.33 11.90 6.56
N CYS A 196 10.55 11.60 7.83
CA CYS A 196 11.27 10.40 8.24
C CYS A 196 10.28 9.24 8.34
N TYR A 197 10.65 8.06 7.83
CA TYR A 197 9.85 6.87 8.01
C TYR A 197 9.75 6.52 9.50
N ARG A 198 8.52 6.48 10.03
CA ARG A 198 8.26 6.33 11.47
C ARG A 198 7.95 4.91 11.94
N GLY A 199 7.82 3.95 11.03
CA GLY A 199 7.59 2.57 11.41
C GLY A 199 8.84 1.90 12.02
N PHE A 200 8.64 0.75 12.64
CA PHE A 200 9.67 0.05 13.43
C PHE A 200 10.31 -1.14 12.72
N GLN A 201 9.87 -1.47 11.50
CA GLN A 201 10.38 -2.58 10.70
C GLN A 201 10.82 -2.09 9.31
N PRO A 202 11.71 -2.80 8.61
CA PRO A 202 12.04 -2.44 7.24
C PRO A 202 10.87 -2.64 6.28
N LEU A 203 10.70 -1.74 5.31
CA LEU A 203 9.71 -1.81 4.24
C LEU A 203 10.39 -2.10 2.90
N SER A 204 9.80 -2.96 2.08
CA SER A 204 10.23 -3.18 0.69
C SER A 204 9.29 -2.49 -0.29
N THR A 205 9.82 -1.65 -1.18
CA THR A 205 9.04 -0.99 -2.25
C THR A 205 8.69 -1.97 -3.37
N PHE A 206 7.54 -1.75 -4.03
CA PHE A 206 7.20 -2.55 -5.22
C PHE A 206 6.40 -1.82 -6.31
N ALA A 207 5.59 -0.81 -5.99
CA ALA A 207 4.92 -0.01 -7.01
C ALA A 207 4.73 1.45 -6.57
N VAL A 208 4.64 2.39 -7.51
CA VAL A 208 4.40 3.81 -7.26
C VAL A 208 3.31 4.34 -8.18
N ARG A 209 2.44 5.17 -7.62
CA ARG A 209 1.55 6.07 -8.36
C ARG A 209 1.92 7.50 -8.03
N VAL A 210 1.98 8.35 -9.03
CA VAL A 210 2.18 9.80 -8.85
C VAL A 210 0.99 10.54 -9.44
N HIS A 211 0.68 11.71 -8.90
CA HIS A 211 -0.44 12.51 -9.39
C HIS A 211 -0.12 14.01 -9.27
N THR A 212 -0.31 14.69 -10.39
CA THR A 212 -0.33 16.14 -10.56
C THR A 212 -1.45 16.48 -11.54
N HIS A 213 -1.76 17.76 -11.69
CA HIS A 213 -2.55 18.29 -12.79
C HIS A 213 -1.64 18.66 -13.98
N GLY A 214 -2.03 19.61 -14.81
CA GLY A 214 -1.43 19.85 -16.14
C GLY A 214 -0.01 20.43 -16.14
N MET A 215 0.46 21.01 -15.03
CA MET A 215 1.77 21.64 -14.92
C MET A 215 2.87 20.67 -14.50
N GLY A 216 2.52 19.50 -13.95
CA GLY A 216 3.51 18.51 -13.53
C GLY A 216 4.35 17.96 -14.67
N ARG A 217 5.65 17.75 -14.39
CA ARG A 217 6.64 17.21 -15.33
C ARG A 217 7.35 15.98 -14.82
N SER A 218 7.61 15.91 -13.51
CA SER A 218 8.13 14.70 -12.89
C SER A 218 7.85 14.67 -11.40
N VAL A 219 7.72 13.46 -10.84
CA VAL A 219 7.58 13.24 -9.40
C VAL A 219 8.51 12.10 -9.01
N PHE A 220 9.36 12.31 -8.01
CA PHE A 220 10.32 11.28 -7.58
C PHE A 220 10.56 11.33 -6.07
N MET A 221 10.98 10.20 -5.51
CA MET A 221 11.34 10.04 -4.11
C MET A 221 12.83 9.71 -3.98
N VAL A 222 13.52 10.54 -3.20
CA VAL A 222 14.89 10.32 -2.76
C VAL A 222 14.86 9.87 -1.31
N ARG A 223 15.59 8.79 -1.01
CA ARG A 223 15.91 8.41 0.35
C ARG A 223 17.31 8.88 0.71
N GLN A 224 17.47 9.38 1.93
CA GLN A 224 18.77 9.55 2.58
C GLN A 224 19.00 8.40 3.54
N ARG A 225 20.09 7.65 3.41
CA ARG A 225 20.38 6.53 4.33
C ARG A 225 21.01 7.02 5.63
N VAL A 226 20.42 6.65 6.77
CA VAL A 226 20.93 7.05 8.10
C VAL A 226 21.91 6.03 8.68
N ASN A 227 21.79 4.75 8.30
CA ASN A 227 22.67 3.67 8.77
C ASN A 227 23.72 3.27 7.73
N ALA A 228 24.98 3.19 8.18
CA ALA A 228 26.17 2.98 7.34
C ALA A 228 26.48 1.51 7.04
N THR A 229 25.77 0.56 7.63
CA THR A 229 26.09 -0.88 7.52
C THR A 229 25.88 -1.47 6.13
N LEU A 230 25.10 -0.83 5.25
CA LEU A 230 24.76 -1.34 3.91
C LEU A 230 25.12 -0.38 2.76
N ALA A 231 25.51 0.86 3.07
CA ALA A 231 25.89 1.91 2.12
C ALA A 231 26.55 3.07 2.88
N PRO A 232 27.27 3.99 2.20
CA PRO A 232 27.80 5.19 2.85
C PRO A 232 26.70 5.97 3.59
N LYS A 233 27.00 6.45 4.80
CA LYS A 233 26.12 7.33 5.57
C LYS A 233 25.77 8.56 4.72
N ASN A 234 24.50 8.96 4.70
CA ASN A 234 23.97 10.03 3.84
C ASN A 234 23.98 9.76 2.33
N ALA A 235 24.20 8.52 1.89
CA ALA A 235 23.96 8.18 0.50
C ALA A 235 22.51 8.53 0.11
N LEU A 236 22.38 9.21 -1.03
CA LEU A 236 21.09 9.57 -1.62
C LEU A 236 20.77 8.57 -2.73
N ASP A 237 19.57 8.00 -2.69
CA ASP A 237 19.12 7.11 -3.73
C ASP A 237 17.67 7.38 -4.14
N VAL A 238 17.43 7.48 -5.45
CA VAL A 238 16.09 7.60 -6.02
C VAL A 238 15.45 6.22 -5.97
N ILE A 239 14.46 6.05 -5.09
CA ILE A 239 13.80 4.76 -4.85
C ILE A 239 12.47 4.61 -5.59
N ALA A 240 11.89 5.73 -6.04
CA ALA A 240 10.68 5.75 -6.85
C ALA A 240 10.67 6.99 -7.75
N LYS A 241 10.14 6.85 -8.95
CA LYS A 241 9.93 7.94 -9.90
C LYS A 241 8.70 7.62 -10.73
N GLY A 242 7.88 8.62 -11.02
CA GLY A 242 6.74 8.53 -11.92
C GLY A 242 6.67 9.73 -12.85
N ASP A 243 6.15 9.49 -14.04
CA ASP A 243 5.67 10.52 -14.95
C ASP A 243 4.17 10.73 -14.66
N PRO A 244 3.75 11.91 -14.18
CA PRO A 244 2.34 12.16 -13.86
C PRO A 244 1.42 12.22 -15.08
N LEU A 245 1.98 12.31 -16.29
CA LEU A 245 1.26 12.27 -17.55
C LEU A 245 1.26 10.86 -18.18
N ALA A 246 1.93 9.87 -17.59
CA ALA A 246 1.82 8.48 -18.00
C ALA A 246 0.45 7.88 -17.57
N PRO A 247 0.13 6.63 -17.96
CA PRO A 247 -1.05 5.95 -17.46
C PRO A 247 -1.17 5.99 -15.93
N GLN A 248 -2.33 6.41 -15.44
CA GLN A 248 -2.53 6.83 -14.05
C GLN A 248 -2.87 5.64 -13.13
N GLY A 249 -2.04 4.60 -13.19
CA GLY A 249 -2.06 3.44 -12.29
C GLY A 249 -0.87 3.38 -11.35
N PHE A 250 -0.74 2.27 -10.63
CA PHE A 250 0.47 1.93 -9.87
C PHE A 250 1.48 1.22 -10.78
N ASN A 251 2.61 1.87 -11.01
CA ASN A 251 3.68 1.36 -11.86
C ASN A 251 4.74 0.64 -11.03
N PRO A 252 5.28 -0.51 -11.47
CA PRO A 252 6.33 -1.21 -10.73
C PRO A 252 7.57 -0.34 -10.49
N VAL A 253 8.19 -0.49 -9.32
CA VAL A 253 9.49 0.14 -9.02
C VAL A 253 10.53 -0.92 -8.70
N LYS A 254 11.80 -0.56 -8.85
CA LYS A 254 12.90 -1.39 -8.35
C LYS A 254 12.75 -1.55 -6.84
N ARG A 255 12.78 -2.80 -6.38
CA ARG A 255 12.74 -3.12 -4.95
C ARG A 255 13.88 -2.43 -4.20
N SER A 256 13.52 -1.64 -3.21
CA SER A 256 14.41 -0.97 -2.27
C SER A 256 13.91 -1.17 -0.84
N VAL A 257 14.82 -1.31 0.12
CA VAL A 257 14.48 -1.55 1.54
C VAL A 257 14.62 -0.26 2.34
N ILE A 258 13.51 0.35 2.76
CA ILE A 258 13.46 1.54 3.63
C ILE A 258 13.56 1.07 5.09
N TYR A 259 14.45 1.68 5.87
CA TYR A 259 14.66 1.35 7.28
C TYR A 259 14.04 2.39 8.20
N PRO A 260 13.61 1.99 9.42
CA PRO A 260 13.16 2.92 10.46
C PRO A 260 14.07 4.14 10.59
N GLY A 261 13.47 5.34 10.52
CA GLY A 261 14.17 6.61 10.62
C GLY A 261 14.75 7.17 9.33
N ASP A 262 14.75 6.43 8.20
CA ASP A 262 15.21 6.95 6.91
C ASP A 262 14.42 8.20 6.49
N PRO A 263 15.08 9.35 6.21
CA PRO A 263 14.44 10.49 5.58
C PRO A 263 14.09 10.17 4.13
N LEU A 264 12.83 10.38 3.79
CA LEU A 264 12.25 10.22 2.47
C LEU A 264 11.79 11.60 1.99
N THR A 265 12.25 12.00 0.81
CA THR A 265 11.95 13.29 0.21
C THR A 265 11.26 13.06 -1.12
N VAL A 266 10.00 13.48 -1.24
CA VAL A 266 9.28 13.57 -2.51
C VAL A 266 9.53 14.95 -3.11
N THR A 267 9.80 14.99 -4.41
CA THR A 267 9.93 16.23 -5.17
C THR A 267 9.05 16.17 -6.41
N CYS A 268 8.20 17.17 -6.57
CA CYS A 268 7.42 17.41 -7.77
C CYS A 268 8.03 18.58 -8.54
N ALA A 269 8.32 18.37 -9.82
CA ALA A 269 8.77 19.42 -10.73
C ALA A 269 7.59 19.88 -11.60
N PHE A 270 7.35 21.18 -11.60
CA PHE A 270 6.29 21.84 -12.37
C PHE A 270 6.85 22.83 -13.38
N GLU A 271 6.12 23.02 -14.48
CA GLU A 271 6.40 24.07 -15.48
C GLU A 271 5.19 25.00 -15.60
N SER A 272 5.41 26.29 -15.39
CA SER A 272 4.41 27.35 -15.43
C SER A 272 4.66 28.40 -16.52
N THR A 273 5.49 28.09 -17.52
CA THR A 273 5.88 29.01 -18.62
C THR A 273 4.68 29.70 -19.27
N ASN A 274 3.58 28.97 -19.49
CA ASN A 274 2.37 29.48 -20.14
C ASN A 274 1.31 30.04 -19.18
N VAL A 275 1.55 29.95 -17.86
CA VAL A 275 0.62 30.41 -16.83
C VAL A 275 0.93 31.86 -16.44
N THR A 276 -0.11 32.69 -16.34
CA THR A 276 -0.02 34.15 -16.07
C THR A 276 -0.33 34.55 -14.64
N HIS A 277 -0.88 33.64 -13.84
CA HIS A 277 -1.28 33.87 -12.44
C HIS A 277 -0.64 32.83 -11.51
N TRP A 278 -0.77 33.04 -10.20
CA TRP A 278 -0.34 32.07 -9.19
C TRP A 278 -1.30 30.88 -9.14
N VAL A 279 -0.75 29.66 -9.11
CA VAL A 279 -1.54 28.43 -9.00
C VAL A 279 -1.26 27.80 -7.65
N SER A 280 -2.30 27.56 -6.86
CA SER A 280 -2.18 26.94 -5.53
C SER A 280 -2.49 25.44 -5.58
N ALA A 281 -2.04 24.72 -4.56
CA ALA A 281 -2.43 23.33 -4.35
C ALA A 281 -3.95 23.21 -4.09
N GLY A 282 -4.61 22.23 -4.72
CA GLY A 282 -6.06 22.04 -4.57
C GLY A 282 -6.66 20.97 -5.50
N PRO A 283 -7.96 20.67 -5.34
CA PRO A 283 -8.60 19.54 -6.01
C PRO A 283 -9.14 19.79 -7.42
N SER A 284 -9.34 21.05 -7.83
CA SER A 284 -9.91 21.33 -9.16
C SER A 284 -8.83 21.41 -10.24
N HIS A 285 -9.25 21.36 -11.51
CA HIS A 285 -8.36 21.49 -12.66
C HIS A 285 -7.61 22.84 -12.73
N ASP A 286 -8.11 23.88 -12.07
CA ASP A 286 -7.45 25.20 -11.97
C ASP A 286 -6.34 25.24 -10.91
N HIS A 287 -6.27 24.21 -10.06
CA HIS A 287 -5.23 24.04 -9.05
C HIS A 287 -4.15 23.06 -9.52
N GLU A 288 -3.15 22.82 -8.68
CA GLU A 288 -2.20 21.72 -8.84
C GLU A 288 -2.20 20.76 -7.65
N MET A 289 -1.59 19.59 -7.83
CA MET A 289 -1.33 18.62 -6.77
C MET A 289 0.10 18.09 -6.86
N CYS A 290 0.68 17.76 -5.71
CA CYS A 290 1.95 17.05 -5.62
C CYS A 290 1.78 15.81 -4.77
N ASN A 291 1.27 14.74 -5.39
CA ASN A 291 0.97 13.50 -4.67
C ASN A 291 1.85 12.35 -5.15
N MET A 292 2.37 11.58 -4.19
CA MET A 292 3.00 10.28 -4.44
C MET A 292 2.41 9.23 -3.50
N TYR A 293 2.09 8.07 -4.07
CA TYR A 293 1.63 6.89 -3.35
C TYR A 293 2.60 5.75 -3.66
N LEU A 294 3.42 5.39 -2.68
CA LEU A 294 4.41 4.32 -2.80
C LEU A 294 3.89 3.08 -2.08
N MET A 295 3.57 2.05 -2.86
CA MET A 295 3.22 0.74 -2.32
C MET A 295 4.47 0.02 -1.79
N VAL A 296 4.33 -0.48 -0.58
CA VAL A 296 5.36 -1.15 0.19
C VAL A 296 4.83 -2.44 0.80
N TYR A 297 5.72 -3.37 1.18
CA TYR A 297 5.32 -4.54 1.95
C TYR A 297 6.33 -4.88 3.05
N SER A 298 5.84 -5.55 4.08
CA SER A 298 6.61 -5.97 5.25
C SER A 298 5.83 -7.05 6.04
N ALA A 299 6.31 -7.47 7.22
CA ALA A 299 5.65 -8.53 7.97
C ALA A 299 4.26 -8.08 8.50
N ILE A 300 4.20 -6.88 9.07
CA ILE A 300 2.95 -6.26 9.50
C ILE A 300 2.53 -5.15 8.53
N PRO A 301 1.23 -4.84 8.43
CA PRO A 301 0.76 -3.71 7.62
C PRO A 301 1.39 -2.38 8.07
N HIS A 302 1.64 -1.47 7.13
CA HIS A 302 2.07 -0.10 7.43
C HIS A 302 1.48 0.88 6.44
N ILE A 303 0.71 1.85 6.93
CA ILE A 303 0.19 2.95 6.13
C ILE A 303 0.59 4.24 6.84
N GLU A 304 1.13 5.17 6.08
CA GLU A 304 1.62 6.45 6.59
C GLU A 304 1.39 7.53 5.54
N MET A 305 1.03 8.71 6.01
CA MET A 305 0.86 9.90 5.18
C MET A 305 1.85 10.98 5.62
N CYS A 306 2.54 11.61 4.68
CA CYS A 306 3.38 12.77 4.90
C CYS A 306 2.73 14.00 4.27
N ASN A 307 2.35 14.97 5.11
CA ASN A 307 1.74 16.23 4.67
C ASN A 307 2.66 17.38 5.05
N ASP A 308 3.36 17.97 4.08
CA ASP A 308 4.28 19.10 4.28
C ASP A 308 5.30 18.92 5.42
N GLY A 309 5.92 17.74 5.47
CA GLY A 309 6.91 17.37 6.50
C GLY A 309 6.31 16.87 7.81
N GLU A 310 4.99 16.95 7.97
CA GLU A 310 4.27 16.32 9.05
C GLU A 310 3.86 14.90 8.63
N GLY A 311 4.67 13.92 9.01
CA GLY A 311 4.26 12.52 8.85
C GLY A 311 3.23 12.16 9.92
N MET A 312 2.08 11.69 9.47
CA MET A 312 1.01 11.15 10.28
C MET A 312 1.00 9.64 10.10
N VAL A 313 1.34 8.93 11.18
CA VAL A 313 0.99 7.54 11.36
C VAL A 313 -0.18 7.56 12.33
N ALA A 314 -1.42 7.55 11.81
CA ALA A 314 -2.55 7.41 12.72
C ALA A 314 -2.68 5.92 13.06
N ASP A 315 -2.72 5.62 14.36
CA ASP A 315 -2.99 4.26 14.88
C ASP A 315 -4.38 3.74 14.49
N THR A 316 -5.18 4.61 13.89
CA THR A 316 -6.52 4.42 13.40
C THR A 316 -6.59 4.36 11.87
N GLN A 317 -5.49 4.63 11.14
CA GLN A 317 -5.51 4.58 9.67
C GLN A 317 -5.93 3.19 9.18
N PRO A 318 -6.88 3.08 8.23
CA PRO A 318 -7.35 1.83 7.69
C PRO A 318 -6.24 0.91 7.15
N GLY A 319 -5.77 -0.01 7.98
CA GLY A 319 -4.79 -1.04 7.69
C GLY A 319 -3.69 -1.10 8.75
N SER A 320 -3.57 -0.10 9.63
CA SER A 320 -2.73 -0.16 10.83
C SER A 320 -3.26 -1.19 11.83
N MET A 321 -2.37 -1.83 12.61
CA MET A 321 -2.80 -2.68 13.72
C MET A 321 -3.17 -1.78 14.92
N PRO A 322 -4.36 -1.94 15.53
CA PRO A 322 -4.70 -1.20 16.73
C PRO A 322 -3.66 -1.45 17.83
N HIS A 323 -3.44 -0.48 18.74
CA HIS A 323 -2.51 -0.64 19.87
C HIS A 323 -2.83 -1.84 20.77
N SER A 324 -4.12 -2.22 20.83
CA SER A 324 -4.60 -3.39 21.56
C SER A 324 -4.57 -4.70 20.75
N ALA A 325 -4.14 -4.66 19.49
CA ALA A 325 -4.10 -5.84 18.64
C ALA A 325 -3.08 -6.84 19.19
N LEU A 326 -3.56 -8.01 19.57
CA LEU A 326 -2.72 -9.14 19.88
C LEU A 326 -2.15 -9.69 18.57
N VAL A 327 -0.84 -9.51 18.37
CA VAL A 327 -0.10 -10.26 17.35
C VAL A 327 -0.19 -11.73 17.73
N THR A 328 -1.03 -12.46 17.00
CA THR A 328 -1.05 -13.91 17.05
C THR A 328 -0.01 -14.39 16.04
N PRO A 329 1.09 -15.01 16.48
CA PRO A 329 2.01 -15.66 15.55
C PRO A 329 1.23 -16.68 14.73
N ASP A 330 1.53 -16.77 13.45
CA ASP A 330 0.94 -17.78 12.56
C ASP A 330 0.98 -19.15 13.26
N PRO A 331 -0.17 -19.81 13.48
CA PRO A 331 -0.24 -21.11 14.14
C PRO A 331 0.50 -22.23 13.38
N PHE A 332 1.00 -21.94 12.17
CA PHE A 332 1.92 -22.80 11.44
C PHE A 332 3.38 -22.36 11.65
N PRO A 333 4.11 -22.93 12.63
CA PRO A 333 5.51 -22.60 12.93
C PRO A 333 6.51 -22.97 11.83
N GLY A 334 6.04 -23.48 10.68
CA GLY A 334 6.86 -23.91 9.55
C GLY A 334 7.21 -22.81 8.56
N TRP A 335 6.49 -21.67 8.56
CA TRP A 335 6.83 -20.59 7.65
C TRP A 335 8.03 -19.79 8.19
N ARG A 336 9.20 -20.08 7.60
CA ARG A 336 10.39 -19.23 7.75
C ARG A 336 10.36 -18.23 6.61
N PRO A 337 10.29 -16.90 6.88
CA PRO A 337 10.51 -15.92 5.83
C PRO A 337 11.82 -16.24 5.11
N PRO A 338 11.86 -16.20 3.76
CA PRO A 338 13.13 -16.23 3.06
C PRO A 338 14.02 -15.16 3.68
N LYS A 339 15.23 -15.53 4.11
CA LYS A 339 16.24 -14.53 4.50
C LYS A 339 16.32 -13.52 3.35
N PRO A 340 16.41 -12.20 3.61
CA PRO A 340 16.75 -11.24 2.57
C PRO A 340 17.93 -11.81 1.80
N SER A 341 17.76 -12.04 0.51
CA SER A 341 18.76 -12.75 -0.28
C SER A 341 19.96 -11.83 -0.49
N ASP A 342 20.88 -11.81 0.47
CA ASP A 342 22.25 -11.39 0.25
C ASP A 342 22.95 -12.53 -0.49
N LYS A 343 22.95 -12.44 -1.82
CA LYS A 343 24.02 -12.89 -2.72
C LYS A 343 23.64 -12.66 -4.18
N VAL A 344 24.07 -11.50 -4.70
CA VAL A 344 24.64 -11.45 -6.05
C VAL A 344 25.86 -12.37 -6.01
N LYS A 345 25.93 -13.33 -6.95
CA LYS A 345 27.07 -14.24 -7.05
C LYS A 345 28.35 -13.44 -7.28
N ALA A 346 29.30 -13.53 -6.37
CA ALA A 346 30.71 -13.32 -6.65
C ALA A 346 31.50 -14.50 -6.08
N ALA A 347 32.50 -14.93 -6.84
CA ALA A 347 33.21 -16.19 -6.72
C ALA A 347 34.11 -16.30 -5.47
N SER A 348 34.35 -17.57 -5.11
CA SER A 348 35.49 -18.14 -4.37
C SER A 348 35.94 -17.55 -3.02
N GLY A 349 35.95 -18.43 -2.00
CA GLY A 349 37.04 -18.52 -1.03
C GLY A 349 36.82 -17.95 0.37
N ALA A 350 37.06 -18.82 1.37
CA ALA A 350 37.31 -18.57 2.79
C ALA A 350 36.12 -18.37 3.77
N GLN A 351 36.18 -19.17 4.84
CA GLN A 351 35.33 -19.18 6.04
C GLN A 351 35.69 -18.06 7.02
N VAL A 352 34.69 -17.48 7.70
CA VAL A 352 34.66 -17.03 9.12
C VAL A 352 33.15 -16.97 9.46
N GLY A 353 32.55 -17.65 10.44
CA GLY A 353 32.80 -17.64 11.89
C GLY A 353 31.57 -16.99 12.56
N THR A 354 30.81 -17.77 13.34
CA THR A 354 29.51 -17.50 14.00
C THR A 354 29.52 -16.37 15.04
N LEU A 355 28.35 -15.77 15.29
CA LEU A 355 27.97 -15.22 16.61
C LEU A 355 26.44 -15.09 16.75
N ASP A 356 25.99 -15.34 17.97
CA ASP A 356 24.72 -15.94 18.35
C ASP A 356 23.53 -14.97 18.47
N THR A 357 22.35 -15.58 18.32
CA THR A 357 21.02 -15.02 18.55
C THR A 357 20.79 -14.79 20.04
N LEU A 358 20.49 -13.56 20.46
CA LEU A 358 20.00 -13.27 21.80
C LEU A 358 18.56 -13.79 21.98
N VAL A 359 18.37 -14.59 23.02
CA VAL A 359 17.09 -15.12 23.49
C VAL A 359 16.78 -14.45 24.84
N PHE A 360 15.61 -13.81 24.96
CA PHE A 360 15.05 -13.44 26.26
C PHE A 360 13.86 -14.34 26.58
N VAL A 361 14.01 -15.17 27.61
CA VAL A 361 12.95 -16.01 28.19
C VAL A 361 12.43 -15.35 29.47
N ARG A 362 11.10 -15.24 29.58
CA ARG A 362 10.37 -14.83 30.78
C ARG A 362 10.24 -16.03 31.73
N ARG A 363 10.58 -15.88 33.01
CA ARG A 363 10.17 -16.83 34.08
C ARG A 363 9.14 -16.15 34.99
N GLY A 364 8.07 -16.89 35.31
CA GLY A 364 6.95 -16.47 36.15
C GLY A 364 7.30 -16.32 37.63
N GLY A 365 6.37 -15.69 38.37
CA GLY A 365 6.50 -15.22 39.76
C GLY A 365 6.67 -16.30 40.84
N PRO A 366 6.58 -15.92 42.14
CA PRO A 366 5.30 -15.49 42.73
C PRO A 366 5.36 -14.23 43.62
N SER A 367 4.15 -13.82 44.03
CA SER A 367 3.71 -12.74 44.92
C SER A 367 4.49 -12.52 46.23
N VAL A 368 4.68 -11.24 46.62
CA VAL A 368 4.63 -10.76 48.01
C VAL A 368 4.06 -9.33 48.05
N GLU A 369 3.22 -9.12 49.07
CA GLU A 369 2.46 -7.97 49.54
C GLU A 369 3.25 -6.72 49.99
N VAL A 370 2.53 -5.58 49.95
CA VAL A 370 2.45 -4.47 50.93
C VAL A 370 3.67 -3.56 51.14
N GLY A 371 3.40 -2.24 51.06
CA GLY A 371 4.03 -1.30 51.99
C GLY A 371 4.28 0.12 51.47
N GLN A 372 3.29 0.98 51.71
CA GLN A 372 3.28 2.46 51.82
C GLN A 372 3.59 3.32 50.59
#